data_AF-A0A4Q5RKA1-F1
#
_entry.id   AF-A0A4Q5RKA1-F1
#
_cell.length_a   1.000
_cell.length_b   1.000
_cell.length_c   1.000
_cell.angle_alpha   90.00
_cell.angle_beta   90.00
_cell.angle_gamma   90.00
#
_symmetry.space_group_name_H-M   'P 1'
#
loop_
_entity.id
_entity.type
_entity.pdbx_description
1 polymer ?
#
loop_
_entity_poly.entity_id
_entity_poly.type
_entity_poly.pdbx_seq_one_letter_code
_entity_poly.pdbx_strand_id
1 'polypeptide(L)' 'MIIKTTKPVVIPVVINGFSTAFDKTGLKMRKKGVKLTVQFKAPLELEFDMPADAMLEVIMDSIEQSKKFMPVDQNNTSTG' A
#
# COMPACT_ATOMS: atom_id res chain seq x y z
N MET A 1 -14.99 1.22 10.79
CA MET A 1 -13.55 1.35 10.48
C MET A 1 -12.92 2.25 11.53
N ILE A 2 -11.80 1.87 12.14
CA ILE A 2 -11.22 2.62 13.28
C ILE A 2 -10.97 4.10 12.95
N ILE A 3 -10.52 4.38 11.72
CA ILE A 3 -10.22 5.71 11.21
C ILE A 3 -11.46 6.64 11.24
N LYS A 4 -12.66 6.12 10.97
CA LYS A 4 -13.90 6.92 11.05
C LYS A 4 -14.26 7.30 12.48
N THR A 5 -14.02 6.40 13.43
CA THR A 5 -14.39 6.59 14.84
C THR A 5 -13.40 7.49 15.56
N THR A 6 -12.10 7.34 15.26
CA THR A 6 -11.04 8.07 15.98
C THR A 6 -10.58 9.35 15.28
N LYS A 7 -10.98 9.56 14.01
CA LYS A 7 -10.62 10.70 13.17
C LYS A 7 -9.13 11.09 13.28
N PRO A 8 -8.19 10.14 13.08
CA PRO A 8 -6.78 10.38 13.33
C PRO A 8 -6.11 11.11 12.16
N VAL A 9 -4.93 11.69 12.42
CA VAL A 9 -4.00 12.02 11.34
C VAL A 9 -3.46 10.73 10.73
N VAL A 10 -3.60 10.56 9.41
CA VAL A 10 -3.15 9.36 8.69
C VAL A 10 -1.93 9.70 7.84
N ILE A 11 -0.79 9.05 8.13
CA ILE A 11 0.45 9.18 7.37
C ILE A 11 0.67 7.91 6.54
N PRO A 12 0.61 7.97 5.20
CA PRO A 12 0.88 6.81 4.35
C PRO A 12 2.36 6.43 4.39
N VAL A 13 2.62 5.12 4.41
CA VAL A 13 3.99 4.57 4.36
C VAL A 13 4.07 3.52 3.27
N VAL A 14 5.00 3.70 2.33
CA VAL A 14 5.30 2.72 1.28
C VAL A 14 6.58 1.99 1.66
N ILE A 15 6.50 0.65 1.75
CA ILE A 15 7.64 -0.22 2.06
C ILE A 15 7.95 -1.15 0.90
N ASN A 16 9.20 -1.20 0.45
CA ASN A 16 9.64 -2.09 -0.63
C ASN A 16 10.82 -2.95 -0.20
N GLY A 17 10.90 -4.15 -0.79
CA GLY A 17 12.00 -5.10 -0.58
C GLY A 17 11.85 -5.98 0.66
N PHE A 18 11.06 -5.60 1.67
CA PHE A 18 10.93 -6.34 2.93
C PHE A 18 10.38 -7.77 2.75
N SER A 19 9.30 -7.95 2.00
CA SER A 19 8.70 -9.27 1.73
C SER A 19 9.61 -10.21 0.93
N THR A 20 10.56 -9.63 0.18
CA THR A 20 11.56 -10.37 -0.59
C THR A 20 12.76 -10.73 0.29
N ALA A 21 13.17 -9.81 1.18
CA ALA A 21 14.31 -9.96 2.05
C ALA A 21 14.04 -10.87 3.26
N PHE A 22 12.82 -10.87 3.81
CA PHE A 22 12.45 -11.57 5.04
C PHE A 22 11.28 -12.54 4.84
N ASP A 23 11.15 -13.48 5.78
CA ASP A 23 9.97 -14.34 5.87
C ASP A 23 8.73 -13.58 6.38
N LYS A 24 7.56 -14.25 6.38
CA LYS A 24 6.30 -13.63 6.82
C LYS A 24 6.32 -13.20 8.30
N THR A 25 7.23 -13.73 9.11
CA THR A 25 7.42 -13.32 10.51
C THR A 25 8.36 -12.13 10.65
N GLY A 26 9.12 -11.80 9.60
CA GLY A 26 10.15 -10.76 9.62
C GLY A 26 11.45 -11.18 10.32
N LEU A 27 11.49 -12.37 10.96
CA LEU A 27 12.60 -12.76 11.83
C LEU A 27 13.77 -13.38 11.06
N LYS A 28 13.49 -14.11 9.97
CA LYS A 28 14.53 -14.79 9.18
C LYS A 28 14.74 -14.09 7.84
N MET A 29 16.00 -13.94 7.45
CA MET A 29 16.35 -13.52 6.09
C MET A 29 16.09 -14.63 5.09
N ARG A 30 15.37 -14.29 4.02
CA ARG A 30 15.15 -15.12 2.82
C ARG A 30 16.14 -14.82 1.70
N LYS A 31 16.41 -13.53 1.44
CA LYS A 31 17.31 -13.09 0.35
C LYS A 31 18.18 -11.93 0.81
N LYS A 32 19.50 -12.07 0.63
CA LYS A 32 20.49 -11.02 0.90
C LYS A 32 20.65 -10.08 -0.29
N GLY A 33 21.16 -8.87 -0.04
CA GLY A 33 21.42 -7.87 -1.08
C GLY A 33 20.17 -7.21 -1.66
N VAL A 34 19.00 -7.38 -1.02
CA VAL A 34 17.77 -6.69 -1.40
C VAL A 34 17.81 -5.27 -0.88
N LYS A 35 17.63 -4.28 -1.76
CA LYS A 35 17.47 -2.88 -1.35
C LYS A 35 16.14 -2.72 -0.62
N LEU A 36 16.21 -2.30 0.64
CA LEU A 36 15.05 -1.99 1.46
C LEU A 36 14.79 -0.49 1.38
N THR A 37 13.54 -0.09 1.14
CA THR A 37 13.16 1.32 1.15
C THR A 37 11.88 1.53 1.93
N VAL A 38 11.82 2.65 2.65
CA VAL A 38 10.63 3.13 3.35
C VAL A 38 10.43 4.58 2.94
N GLN A 39 9.22 4.92 2.50
CA GLN A 39 8.85 6.29 2.16
C GLN A 39 7.64 6.70 2.99
N PHE A 40 7.81 7.76 3.78
CA PHE A 40 6.72 8.44 4.45
C PHE A 40 6.17 9.52 3.52
N LYS A 41 4.86 9.57 3.37
CA LYS A 41 4.18 10.61 2.58
C LYS A 41 3.61 11.69 3.49
N ALA A 42 3.16 12.78 2.89
CA ALA A 42 2.46 13.82 3.63
C ALA A 42 1.19 13.25 4.31
N PRO A 43 0.70 13.88 5.39
CA PRO A 43 -0.58 13.53 5.98
C PRO A 43 -1.70 13.54 4.94
N LEU A 44 -2.60 12.55 5.02
CA LEU A 44 -3.80 12.52 4.19
C LEU A 44 -4.83 13.49 4.72
N GLU A 45 -5.40 14.26 3.80
CA GLU A 45 -6.64 14.99 4.01
C GLU A 45 -7.80 14.01 3.77
N LEU A 46 -8.37 13.48 4.86
CA LEU A 46 -9.45 12.50 4.81
C LEU A 46 -10.78 13.12 5.22
N GLU A 47 -11.78 12.95 4.37
CA GLU A 47 -13.17 13.25 4.68
C GLU A 47 -13.81 12.07 5.42
N PHE A 48 -13.88 12.15 6.76
CA PHE A 48 -14.28 11.01 7.59
C PHE A 48 -15.74 10.55 7.37
N ASP A 49 -16.59 11.41 6.81
CA ASP A 49 -18.00 11.15 6.56
C ASP A 49 -18.26 10.43 5.22
N MET A 50 -17.23 10.29 4.37
CA MET A 50 -17.34 9.60 3.07
C MET A 50 -17.69 8.10 3.25
N PRO A 51 -18.29 7.43 2.24
CA PRO A 51 -18.52 5.99 2.26
C PRO A 51 -17.23 5.19 2.54
N ALA A 52 -17.35 4.06 3.24
CA ALA A 52 -16.18 3.29 3.67
C ALA A 52 -15.32 2.79 2.48
N ASP A 53 -15.98 2.36 1.39
CA ASP A 53 -15.30 1.85 0.21
C ASP A 53 -14.50 2.96 -0.50
N ALA A 54 -15.06 4.17 -0.57
CA ALA A 54 -14.37 5.32 -1.16
C ALA A 54 -13.15 5.74 -0.31
N MET A 55 -13.27 5.68 1.02
CA MET A 55 -12.13 5.94 1.91
C MET A 55 -11.03 4.89 1.77
N LEU A 56 -11.42 3.61 1.63
CA LEU A 56 -10.49 2.53 1.40
C LEU A 56 -9.73 2.74 0.08
N GLU A 57 -10.41 3.18 -0.98
CA GLU A 57 -9.77 3.49 -2.25
C GLU A 57 -8.71 4.59 -2.12
N VAL A 58 -9.02 5.70 -1.44
CA VAL A 58 -8.06 6.79 -1.17
C VAL A 58 -6.85 6.28 -0.38
N ILE A 59 -7.08 5.48 0.66
CA ILE A 59 -5.99 4.90 1.47
C ILE A 59 -5.12 3.99 0.59
N MET A 60 -5.74 3.08 -0.18
CA MET A 60 -5.03 2.13 -1.04
C MET A 60 -4.20 2.83 -2.12
N ASP A 61 -4.72 3.90 -2.72
CA ASP A 61 -3.98 4.70 -3.69
C ASP A 61 -2.80 5.42 -3.03
N SER A 62 -2.98 5.97 -1.83
CA SER A 62 -1.93 6.67 -1.09
C SER A 62 -0.72 5.79 -0.74
N ILE A 63 -0.96 4.49 -0.50
CA ILE A 63 0.09 3.50 -0.23
C ILE A 63 0.54 2.72 -1.47
N GLU A 64 0.13 3.15 -2.66
CA GLU A 64 0.51 2.54 -3.95
C GLU A 64 0.07 1.08 -4.09
N GLN A 65 -1.09 0.75 -3.53
CA GLN A 65 -1.69 -0.59 -3.61
C GLN A 65 -3.02 -0.59 -4.38
N SER A 66 -3.44 0.55 -4.91
CA SER A 66 -4.59 0.59 -5.83
C SER A 66 -4.27 -0.18 -7.11
N LYS A 67 -5.32 -0.55 -7.87
CA LYS A 67 -5.17 -1.30 -9.13
C LYS A 67 -4.22 -0.65 -10.13
N LYS A 68 -4.03 0.67 -10.05
CA LYS A 68 -3.12 1.46 -10.90
C LYS A 68 -1.66 1.07 -10.73
N PHE A 69 -1.29 0.56 -9.55
CA PHE A 69 0.07 0.18 -9.20
C PHE A 69 0.31 -1.34 -9.34
N MET A 70 -0.73 -2.11 -9.64
CA MET A 70 -0.58 -3.53 -9.91
C MET A 70 0.10 -3.72 -11.28
N PRO A 71 1.07 -4.64 -11.40
CA PRO A 71 1.65 -4.99 -12.68
C PRO A 71 0.54 -5.42 -13.66
N VAL A 72 0.50 -4.83 -14.84
CA VAL A 72 -0.40 -5.28 -15.92
C VAL A 72 0.12 -6.62 -16.42
N ASP A 73 -0.69 -7.67 -16.32
CA ASP A 73 -0.38 -8.96 -16.96
C ASP A 73 -0.38 -8.76 -18.49
N GLN A 74 0.80 -8.63 -19.10
CA GLN A 74 0.97 -8.48 -20.55
C GLN A 74 0.60 -9.74 -21.35
N ASN A 75 0.20 -10.84 -20.69
CA ASN A 75 -0.17 -12.10 -21.33
C ASN A 75 -1.64 -12.18 -21.79
N ASN A 76 -2.44 -11.11 -21.65
CA ASN A 76 -3.86 -11.11 -22.02
C ASN A 76 -4.31 -9.98 -22.96
N THR A 77 -3.38 -9.29 -23.64
CA THR A 77 -3.71 -8.20 -24.59
C THR A 77 -3.53 -8.59 -26.07
N SER A 78 -3.76 -9.87 -26.40
CA SER A 78 -3.85 -10.33 -27.78
C SER A 78 -5.12 -11.15 -28.00
N THR A 79 -6.28 -10.50 -27.92
CA THR A 79 -7.48 -10.91 -28.67
C THR A 79 -8.58 -9.85 -28.54
N GLY A 80 -9.01 -9.28 -29.68
CA GLY A 80 -10.24 -8.50 -29.82
C GLY A 80 -10.03 -7.05 -30.21
#